data_AF-A0A6A6CQT6-F1
#
_entry.id   AF-A0A6A6CQT6-F1
#
_cell.length_a   1.000
_cell.length_b   1.000
_cell.length_c   1.000
_cell.angle_alpha   90.00
_cell.angle_beta   90.00
_cell.angle_gamma   90.00
#
_symmetry.space_group_name_H-M   'P 1'
#
loop_
_entity.id
_entity.type
_entity.pdbx_description
1 polymer ?
#
loop_
_entity_poly.entity_id
_entity_poly.type
_entity_poly.pdbx_seq_one_letter_code
_entity_poly.pdbx_strand_id
1 'polypeptide(L)'
;MSEISFYDVTIPIFTKRVQQLKHCLQKGEQWCNENKIATSALVKSRIIEDMQPLPFQVQTVYRMVIYLFSRMDIPGAPAPTDIPVVDTYNGMFQQIDEIQKLLSGVSQEQLEGKASKEVSFGPPGRDPWEFTGLSFVQEFIMVNVYFHTTTAYDILRKEGVPLGKLDFLGKVGL
;
A
#
# COMPACT_ATOMS: atom_id res chain seq x y z
N MET A 1 10.08 -26.19 15.57
CA MET A 1 10.21 -24.79 15.11
C MET A 1 9.04 -24.54 14.19
N SER A 2 8.24 -23.50 14.40
CA SER A 2 7.21 -23.15 13.42
C SER A 2 7.90 -22.69 12.14
N GLU A 3 7.61 -23.35 11.03
CA GLU A 3 8.14 -22.98 9.72
C GLU A 3 7.49 -21.68 9.25
N ILE A 4 8.27 -20.74 8.73
CA ILE A 4 7.76 -19.47 8.21
C ILE A 4 7.12 -19.74 6.84
N SER A 5 5.83 -19.45 6.71
CA SER A 5 5.10 -19.60 5.47
C SER A 5 5.22 -18.36 4.58
N PHE A 6 4.90 -18.50 3.29
CA PHE A 6 4.80 -17.35 2.38
C PHE A 6 3.72 -16.35 2.83
N TYR A 7 2.67 -16.84 3.48
CA TYR A 7 1.64 -16.03 4.11
C TYR A 7 2.22 -15.11 5.19
N ASP A 8 3.06 -15.65 6.08
CA ASP A 8 3.65 -14.91 7.22
C ASP A 8 4.49 -13.70 6.77
N VAL A 9 5.14 -13.82 5.62
CA VAL A 9 6.00 -12.78 5.04
C VAL A 9 5.26 -11.87 4.03
N THR A 10 3.94 -12.00 3.90
CA THR A 10 3.12 -11.19 2.97
C THR A 10 1.91 -10.56 3.66
N ILE A 11 0.85 -11.34 3.88
CA ILE A 11 -0.49 -10.82 4.23
C ILE A 11 -0.50 -10.05 5.56
N PRO A 12 0.06 -10.55 6.67
CA PRO A 12 0.09 -9.81 7.93
C PRO A 12 0.91 -8.51 7.82
N ILE A 13 2.01 -8.53 7.06
CA ILE A 13 2.88 -7.37 6.86
C ILE A 13 2.10 -6.27 6.13
N PHE A 14 1.50 -6.58 4.98
CA PHE A 14 0.75 -5.60 4.20
C PHE A 14 -0.51 -5.13 4.91
N THR A 15 -1.20 -6.03 5.62
CA THR A 15 -2.35 -5.66 6.47
C THR A 15 -1.97 -4.59 7.48
N LYS A 16 -0.89 -4.80 8.23
CA LYS A 16 -0.40 -3.82 9.21
C LYS A 16 0.00 -2.51 8.55
N ARG A 17 0.69 -2.55 7.39
CA ARG A 17 1.10 -1.32 6.68
C ARG A 17 -0.09 -0.50 6.20
N VAL A 18 -1.08 -1.15 5.60
CA VAL A 18 -2.31 -0.49 5.13
C VAL A 18 -3.11 0.10 6.30
N GLN A 19 -3.20 -0.62 7.43
CA GLN A 19 -3.82 -0.09 8.66
C GLN A 19 -3.13 1.18 9.16
N GLN A 20 -1.80 1.21 9.19
CA GLN A 20 -1.08 2.40 9.63
C GLN A 20 -1.17 3.56 8.62
N LEU A 21 -1.24 3.26 7.32
CA LEU A 21 -1.53 4.28 6.30
C LEU A 21 -2.91 4.93 6.53
N LYS A 22 -3.94 4.11 6.78
CA LYS A 22 -5.29 4.59 7.12
C LYS A 22 -5.26 5.51 8.34
N HIS A 23 -4.59 5.08 9.40
CA HIS A 23 -4.43 5.85 10.64
C HIS A 23 -3.76 7.21 10.40
N CYS A 24 -2.71 7.25 9.57
CA CYS A 24 -2.06 8.52 9.21
C CYS A 24 -3.02 9.46 8.46
N LEU A 25 -3.81 8.95 7.52
CA LEU A 25 -4.81 9.74 6.81
C LEU A 25 -5.94 10.21 7.73
N GLN A 26 -6.38 9.40 8.69
CA GLN A 26 -7.39 9.82 9.69
C GLN A 26 -6.89 11.00 10.52
N LYS A 27 -5.63 10.94 10.97
CA LYS A 27 -5.00 12.08 11.65
C LYS A 27 -4.87 13.31 10.75
N GLY A 28 -4.59 13.13 9.46
CA GLY A 28 -4.57 14.22 8.49
C GLY A 28 -5.92 14.91 8.34
N GLU A 29 -7.00 14.13 8.23
CA GLU A 29 -8.37 14.65 8.15
C GLU A 29 -8.78 15.37 9.45
N GLN A 30 -8.49 14.78 10.60
CA GLN A 30 -8.74 15.40 11.90
C GLN A 30 -8.01 16.74 12.03
N TRP A 31 -6.72 16.77 11.68
CA TRP A 31 -5.92 18.00 11.74
C TRP A 31 -6.46 19.08 10.79
N CYS A 32 -6.89 18.71 9.58
CA CYS A 32 -7.57 19.62 8.66
C CYS A 32 -8.82 20.23 9.30
N ASN A 33 -9.67 19.41 9.92
CA ASN A 33 -10.89 19.87 10.58
C ASN A 33 -10.61 20.83 11.74
N GLU A 34 -9.66 20.49 12.61
CA GLU A 34 -9.25 21.31 13.77
C GLU A 34 -8.66 22.68 13.35
N ASN A 35 -7.95 22.71 12.22
CA ASN A 35 -7.30 23.92 11.71
C ASN A 35 -8.12 24.65 10.64
N LYS A 36 -9.35 24.20 10.36
CA LYS A 36 -10.24 24.76 9.33
C LYS A 36 -9.60 24.79 7.93
N ILE A 37 -8.80 23.77 7.63
CA ILE A 37 -8.16 23.56 6.33
C ILE A 37 -8.97 22.52 5.57
N ALA A 38 -9.28 22.79 4.30
CA ALA A 38 -9.92 21.79 3.45
C ALA A 38 -8.94 20.65 3.14
N THR A 39 -9.40 19.39 3.19
CA THR A 39 -8.57 18.22 2.84
C THR A 39 -8.05 18.25 1.40
N SER A 40 -8.67 19.05 0.52
CA SER A 40 -8.18 19.34 -0.83
C SER A 40 -6.81 20.03 -0.85
N ALA A 41 -6.38 20.65 0.25
CA ALA A 41 -5.01 21.13 0.42
C ALA A 41 -4.04 19.93 0.46
N LEU A 42 -4.28 18.96 1.35
CA LEU A 42 -3.45 17.75 1.48
C LEU A 42 -3.41 16.91 0.21
N VAL A 43 -4.54 16.83 -0.52
CA VAL A 43 -4.62 16.15 -1.83
C VAL A 43 -3.62 16.69 -2.84
N LYS A 44 -3.32 18.00 -2.79
CA LYS A 44 -2.38 18.65 -3.72
C LYS A 44 -0.93 18.61 -3.24
N SER A 45 -0.72 18.26 -1.96
CA SER A 45 0.58 18.31 -1.32
C SER A 45 1.53 17.21 -1.83
N ARG A 46 2.80 17.59 -1.93
CA ARG A 46 3.94 16.77 -2.38
C ARG A 46 5.20 17.20 -1.62
N ILE A 47 6.23 16.36 -1.63
CA ILE A 47 7.51 16.66 -0.97
C ILE A 47 8.28 17.74 -1.75
N ILE A 48 8.48 17.51 -3.04
CA ILE A 48 9.10 18.44 -4.00
C ILE A 48 8.30 18.47 -5.31
N GLU A 49 8.59 19.42 -6.20
CA GLU A 49 7.78 19.75 -7.37
C GLU A 49 7.56 18.57 -8.34
N ASP A 50 8.61 17.82 -8.66
CA ASP A 50 8.60 16.68 -9.60
C ASP A 50 8.10 15.37 -8.96
N MET A 51 7.90 15.34 -7.64
CA MET A 51 7.30 14.20 -6.96
C MET A 51 5.78 14.22 -7.09
N GLN A 52 5.22 13.01 -7.18
CA GLN A 52 3.78 12.81 -7.22
C GLN A 52 3.10 13.16 -5.88
N PRO A 53 1.86 13.68 -5.90
CA PRO A 53 1.17 14.15 -4.70
C PRO A 53 0.63 12.99 -3.84
N LEU A 54 0.10 13.34 -2.66
CA LEU A 54 -0.42 12.38 -1.67
C LEU A 54 -1.34 11.28 -2.27
N PRO A 55 -2.32 11.57 -3.15
CA PRO A 55 -3.19 10.53 -3.72
C PRO A 55 -2.44 9.46 -4.51
N PHE A 56 -1.40 9.85 -5.26
CA PHE A 56 -0.59 8.89 -6.01
C PHE A 56 0.17 7.94 -5.09
N GLN A 57 0.65 8.45 -3.94
CA GLN A 57 1.35 7.63 -2.95
C GLN A 57 0.41 6.56 -2.40
N VAL A 58 -0.81 6.95 -1.99
CA VAL A 58 -1.82 6.01 -1.48
C VAL A 58 -2.28 5.02 -2.56
N GLN A 59 -2.58 5.52 -3.76
CA GLN A 59 -3.01 4.70 -4.90
C GLN A 59 -1.94 3.70 -5.31
N THR A 60 -0.66 4.04 -5.18
CA THR A 60 0.41 3.07 -5.49
C THR A 60 0.45 1.94 -4.47
N VAL A 61 0.21 2.21 -3.18
CA VAL A 61 0.07 1.15 -2.16
C VAL A 61 -1.10 0.22 -2.53
N TYR A 62 -2.25 0.79 -2.92
CA TYR A 62 -3.38 0.02 -3.44
C TYR A 62 -2.97 -0.86 -4.63
N ARG A 63 -2.32 -0.26 -5.64
CA ARG A 63 -1.85 -0.97 -6.84
C ARG A 63 -0.90 -2.12 -6.51
N MET A 64 -0.01 -1.96 -5.53
CA MET A 64 0.88 -3.04 -5.12
C MET A 64 0.13 -4.22 -4.51
N VAL A 65 -0.93 -3.98 -3.73
CA VAL A 65 -1.78 -5.07 -3.23
C VAL A 65 -2.53 -5.74 -4.39
N ILE A 66 -3.09 -4.98 -5.33
CA ILE A 66 -3.76 -5.55 -6.52
C ILE A 66 -2.78 -6.37 -7.37
N TYR A 67 -1.53 -5.92 -7.52
CA TYR A 67 -0.50 -6.63 -8.27
C TYR A 67 -0.10 -7.93 -7.57
N LEU A 68 0.05 -7.91 -6.25
CA LEU A 68 0.26 -9.12 -5.47
C LEU A 68 -0.84 -10.14 -5.74
N PHE A 69 -2.11 -9.73 -5.62
CA PHE A 69 -3.26 -10.61 -5.82
C PHE A 69 -3.30 -11.16 -7.24
N SER A 70 -3.15 -10.29 -8.25
CA SER A 70 -3.14 -10.69 -9.65
C SER A 70 -2.00 -11.67 -9.97
N ARG A 71 -0.76 -11.38 -9.54
CA ARG A 71 0.39 -12.24 -9.86
C ARG A 71 0.40 -13.52 -9.06
N MET A 72 -0.19 -13.53 -7.88
CA MET A 72 -0.35 -14.73 -7.06
C MET A 72 -1.69 -15.43 -7.31
N ASP A 73 -2.45 -15.13 -8.37
CA ASP A 73 -3.77 -15.74 -8.64
C ASP A 73 -4.70 -15.79 -7.41
N ILE A 74 -4.73 -14.72 -6.62
CA ILE A 74 -5.66 -14.58 -5.50
C ILE A 74 -6.97 -14.01 -6.05
N PRO A 75 -8.10 -14.72 -5.94
CA PRO A 75 -9.37 -14.25 -6.50
C PRO A 75 -9.93 -13.04 -5.75
N GLY A 76 -10.80 -12.29 -6.42
CA GLY A 76 -11.60 -11.21 -5.82
C GLY A 76 -11.01 -9.80 -5.95
N ALA A 77 -9.76 -9.66 -6.38
CA ALA A 77 -9.18 -8.36 -6.71
C ALA A 77 -9.58 -7.89 -8.13
N PRO A 78 -9.74 -6.58 -8.37
CA PRO A 78 -9.87 -6.03 -9.72
C PRO A 78 -8.63 -6.32 -10.57
N ALA A 79 -8.78 -6.23 -11.89
CA ALA A 79 -7.62 -6.33 -12.78
C ALA A 79 -6.67 -5.13 -12.57
N PRO A 80 -5.34 -5.33 -12.68
CA PRO A 80 -4.36 -4.25 -12.66
C PRO A 80 -4.64 -3.06 -13.59
N THR A 81 -5.36 -3.30 -14.69
CA THR A 81 -5.76 -2.31 -15.70
C THR A 81 -6.95 -1.46 -15.29
N ASP A 82 -7.73 -1.90 -14.30
CA ASP A 82 -9.03 -1.33 -13.96
C ASP A 82 -8.96 -0.49 -12.68
N ILE A 83 -7.75 -0.20 -12.19
CA ILE A 83 -7.52 0.56 -10.96
C ILE A 83 -7.96 2.02 -11.19
N PRO A 84 -8.98 2.51 -10.46
CA PRO A 84 -9.48 3.86 -10.65
C PRO A 84 -8.46 4.90 -10.18
N VAL A 85 -8.40 6.02 -10.91
CA VAL A 85 -7.68 7.22 -10.48
C VAL A 85 -8.45 7.89 -9.35
N VAL A 86 -7.76 8.18 -8.26
CA VAL A 86 -8.31 8.84 -7.08
C VAL A 86 -7.61 10.18 -6.89
N ASP A 87 -8.41 11.24 -6.81
CA ASP A 87 -7.97 12.62 -6.60
C ASP A 87 -8.71 13.30 -5.43
N THR A 88 -9.43 12.51 -4.63
CA THR A 88 -10.15 13.00 -3.43
C THR A 88 -9.67 12.29 -2.18
N TYR A 89 -9.76 12.98 -1.04
CA TYR A 89 -9.39 12.40 0.26
C TYR A 89 -10.28 11.20 0.62
N ASN A 90 -11.58 11.30 0.34
CA ASN A 90 -12.52 10.20 0.54
C ASN A 90 -12.23 9.00 -0.38
N GLY A 91 -11.85 9.24 -1.64
CA GLY A 91 -11.46 8.15 -2.54
C GLY A 91 -10.24 7.37 -2.06
N MET A 92 -9.28 8.04 -1.39
CA MET A 92 -8.13 7.36 -0.78
C MET A 92 -8.57 6.40 0.34
N PHE A 93 -9.53 6.81 1.17
CA PHE A 93 -10.11 5.94 2.19
C PHE A 93 -10.84 4.74 1.58
N GLN A 94 -11.63 4.96 0.53
CA GLN A 94 -12.34 3.88 -0.16
C GLN A 94 -11.38 2.82 -0.70
N GLN A 95 -10.29 3.23 -1.35
CA GLN A 95 -9.26 2.31 -1.83
C GLN A 95 -8.60 1.54 -0.69
N ILE A 96 -8.25 2.22 0.39
CA ILE A 96 -7.66 1.59 1.58
C ILE A 96 -8.60 0.55 2.19
N ASP A 97 -9.89 0.87 2.32
CA ASP A 97 -10.89 -0.03 2.88
C ASP A 97 -11.09 -1.27 2.01
N GLU A 98 -11.07 -1.09 0.68
CA GLU A 98 -11.12 -2.20 -0.26
C GLU A 98 -9.92 -3.15 -0.10
N ILE A 99 -8.68 -2.64 -0.08
CA ILE A 99 -7.51 -3.51 0.07
C ILE A 99 -7.39 -4.11 1.47
N GLN A 100 -7.90 -3.45 2.53
CA GLN A 100 -8.03 -4.06 3.85
C GLN A 100 -8.96 -5.27 3.80
N LYS A 101 -10.11 -5.13 3.13
CA LYS A 101 -11.06 -6.23 2.95
C LYS A 101 -10.45 -7.37 2.14
N LEU A 102 -9.78 -7.07 1.03
CA LEU A 102 -9.10 -8.08 0.21
C LEU A 102 -8.06 -8.85 1.03
N LEU A 103 -7.17 -8.16 1.73
CA LEU A 103 -6.12 -8.78 2.56
C LEU A 103 -6.72 -9.66 3.66
N SER A 104 -7.82 -9.22 4.30
CA SER A 104 -8.48 -10.00 5.35
C SER A 104 -9.14 -11.29 4.86
N GLY A 105 -9.42 -11.37 3.56
CA GLY A 105 -10.02 -12.55 2.93
C GLY A 105 -9.02 -13.60 2.48
N VAL A 106 -7.71 -13.36 2.60
CA VAL A 106 -6.68 -14.30 2.15
C VAL A 106 -6.39 -15.33 3.24
N SER A 107 -6.47 -16.61 2.89
CA SER A 107 -6.06 -17.73 3.74
C SER A 107 -4.61 -18.17 3.44
N GLN A 108 -4.02 -18.93 4.38
CA GLN A 108 -2.66 -19.45 4.20
C GLN A 108 -2.59 -20.43 3.02
N GLU A 109 -3.62 -21.27 2.86
CA GLU A 109 -3.74 -22.29 1.80
C GLU A 109 -3.74 -21.65 0.41
N GLN A 110 -4.34 -20.45 0.27
CA GLN A 110 -4.33 -19.72 -0.99
C GLN A 110 -2.92 -19.24 -1.41
N LEU A 111 -1.93 -19.27 -0.52
CA LEU A 111 -0.55 -18.87 -0.78
C LEU A 111 0.44 -20.05 -0.78
N GLU A 112 -0.02 -21.27 -0.54
CA GLU A 112 0.81 -22.47 -0.59
C GLU A 112 1.45 -22.65 -1.98
N GLY A 113 2.75 -22.95 -2.00
CA GLY A 113 3.54 -23.10 -3.23
C GLY A 113 3.77 -21.82 -4.04
N LYS A 114 3.12 -20.70 -3.69
CA LYS A 114 3.21 -19.47 -4.49
C LYS A 114 4.54 -18.73 -4.35
N ALA A 115 5.32 -19.02 -3.30
CA ALA A 115 6.67 -18.49 -3.14
C ALA A 115 7.60 -18.83 -4.32
N SER A 116 7.43 -20.01 -4.94
CA SER A 116 8.22 -20.46 -6.10
C SER A 116 7.55 -20.20 -7.44
N LYS A 117 6.35 -19.61 -7.46
CA LYS A 117 5.64 -19.30 -8.72
C LYS A 117 6.46 -18.29 -9.53
N GLU A 118 6.65 -18.56 -10.82
CA GLU A 118 7.29 -17.61 -11.73
C GLU A 118 6.38 -16.41 -12.00
N VAL A 119 6.94 -15.21 -11.90
CA VAL A 119 6.27 -13.95 -12.18
C VAL A 119 7.10 -13.20 -13.21
N SER A 120 6.50 -12.90 -14.36
CA SER A 120 7.14 -12.14 -15.43
C SER A 120 6.28 -10.95 -15.83
N PHE A 121 6.88 -9.75 -15.85
CA PHE A 121 6.24 -8.53 -16.33
C PHE A 121 7.27 -7.45 -16.64
N GLY A 122 6.92 -6.52 -17.52
CA GLY A 122 7.77 -5.39 -17.83
C GLY A 122 7.05 -4.39 -18.71
N PRO A 123 7.68 -3.23 -18.95
CA PRO A 123 7.16 -2.25 -19.88
C PRO A 123 7.16 -2.82 -21.32
N PRO A 124 6.16 -2.47 -22.15
CA PRO A 124 6.13 -2.89 -23.55
C PRO A 124 7.42 -2.50 -24.28
N GLY A 125 7.98 -3.41 -25.07
CA GLY A 125 9.18 -3.16 -25.88
C GLY A 125 10.50 -3.22 -25.11
N ARG A 126 10.52 -3.76 -23.89
CA ARG A 126 11.75 -4.13 -23.16
C ARG A 126 11.67 -5.56 -22.68
N ASP A 127 12.82 -6.14 -22.35
CA ASP A 127 12.88 -7.44 -21.69
C ASP A 127 12.09 -7.39 -20.38
N PRO A 128 11.27 -8.42 -20.10
CA PRO A 128 10.50 -8.47 -18.87
C PRO A 128 11.42 -8.68 -17.67
N TRP A 129 10.99 -8.19 -16.52
CA TRP A 129 11.57 -8.60 -15.25
C TRP A 129 11.01 -9.96 -14.85
N GLU A 130 11.89 -10.82 -14.36
CA GLU A 130 11.57 -12.19 -13.97
C GLU A 130 11.83 -12.37 -12.48
N PHE A 131 10.88 -13.01 -11.81
CA PHE A 131 10.91 -13.25 -10.37
C PHE A 131 10.35 -14.62 -10.03
N THR A 132 10.73 -15.13 -8.87
CA THR A 132 9.88 -16.03 -8.08
C THR A 132 8.84 -15.22 -7.31
N GLY A 133 7.75 -15.84 -6.84
CA GLY A 133 6.75 -15.14 -6.01
C GLY A 133 7.36 -14.50 -4.76
N LEU A 134 8.36 -15.16 -4.15
CA LEU A 134 9.10 -14.61 -3.02
C LEU A 134 9.92 -13.37 -3.38
N SER A 135 10.75 -13.44 -4.44
CA SER A 135 11.57 -12.28 -4.87
C SER A 135 10.69 -11.14 -5.39
N PHE A 136 9.59 -11.44 -6.08
CA PHE A 136 8.60 -10.44 -6.47
C PHE A 136 8.03 -9.68 -5.26
N VAL A 137 7.69 -10.39 -4.19
CA VAL A 137 7.23 -9.76 -2.95
C VAL A 137 8.34 -8.92 -2.31
N GLN A 138 9.53 -9.49 -2.14
CA GLN A 138 10.59 -8.86 -1.36
C GLN A 138 11.21 -7.65 -2.07
N GLU A 139 11.44 -7.77 -3.38
CA GLU A 139 12.21 -6.78 -4.15
C GLU A 139 11.31 -5.75 -4.83
N PHE A 140 10.08 -6.12 -5.20
CA PHE A 140 9.17 -5.23 -5.91
C PHE A 140 8.04 -4.71 -5.01
N ILE A 141 7.18 -5.61 -4.52
CA ILE A 141 5.96 -5.21 -3.80
C ILE A 141 6.31 -4.53 -2.48
N MET A 142 7.13 -5.17 -1.65
CA MET A 142 7.45 -4.69 -0.31
C MET A 142 8.17 -3.34 -0.35
N VAL A 143 9.18 -3.22 -1.21
CA VAL A 143 9.93 -1.96 -1.38
C VAL A 143 9.00 -0.82 -1.78
N ASN A 144 8.11 -1.03 -2.76
CA ASN A 144 7.14 -0.02 -3.18
C ASN A 144 6.14 0.33 -2.06
N VAL A 145 5.58 -0.67 -1.34
CA VAL A 145 4.65 -0.41 -0.23
C VAL A 145 5.31 0.43 0.85
N TYR A 146 6.53 0.11 1.27
CA TYR A 146 7.24 0.89 2.29
C TYR A 146 7.61 2.29 1.80
N PHE A 147 8.10 2.42 0.56
CA PHE A 147 8.43 3.73 -0.02
C PHE A 147 7.20 4.65 -0.05
N HIS A 148 6.08 4.17 -0.59
CA HIS A 148 4.88 5.00 -0.77
C HIS A 148 4.13 5.28 0.53
N THR A 149 4.11 4.33 1.49
CA THR A 149 3.56 4.61 2.84
C THR A 149 4.41 5.62 3.60
N THR A 150 5.73 5.54 3.50
CA THR A 150 6.65 6.49 4.13
C THR A 150 6.51 7.88 3.49
N THR A 151 6.47 7.94 2.16
CA THR A 151 6.28 9.21 1.43
C THR A 151 4.93 9.85 1.78
N ALA A 152 3.85 9.08 1.87
CA ALA A 152 2.55 9.60 2.32
C ALA A 152 2.61 10.16 3.75
N TYR A 153 3.26 9.45 4.67
CA TYR A 153 3.52 9.92 6.04
C TYR A 153 4.32 11.23 6.03
N ASP A 154 5.38 11.32 5.23
CA ASP A 154 6.25 12.49 5.16
C ASP A 154 5.54 13.70 4.56
N ILE A 155 4.71 13.50 3.54
CA ILE A 155 3.86 14.57 2.98
C ILE A 155 2.95 15.12 4.08
N LEU A 156 2.18 14.27 4.76
CA LEU A 156 1.30 14.71 5.86
C LEU A 156 2.09 15.44 6.95
N ARG A 157 3.26 14.91 7.32
CA ARG A 157 4.12 15.50 8.35
C ARG A 157 4.63 16.88 7.94
N LYS A 158 5.05 17.04 6.68
CA LYS A 158 5.50 18.31 6.09
C LYS A 158 4.40 19.37 6.13
N GLU A 159 3.15 18.99 5.88
CA GLU A 159 2.01 19.91 5.90
C GLU A 159 1.56 20.31 7.31
N GLY A 160 2.18 19.74 8.36
CA GLY A 160 1.94 20.11 9.76
C GLY A 160 1.10 19.12 10.55
N VAL A 161 0.69 18.00 9.96
CA VAL A 161 -0.09 16.96 10.66
C VAL A 161 0.76 16.39 11.81
N PRO A 162 0.22 16.25 13.05
CA PRO A 162 0.95 15.81 14.23
C PRO A 162 1.17 14.28 14.24
N LEU A 163 1.89 13.77 13.24
CA LEU A 163 2.29 12.37 13.14
C LEU A 163 3.62 12.11 13.87
N GLY A 164 3.74 10.96 14.50
CA GLY A 164 4.97 10.45 15.09
C GLY A 164 5.32 9.06 14.59
N LYS A 165 6.51 8.56 14.98
CA LYS A 165 7.00 7.24 14.54
C LYS A 165 6.03 6.10 14.89
N LEU A 166 5.32 6.19 16.02
CA LEU A 166 4.34 5.19 16.44
C LEU A 166 3.08 5.19 15.55
N ASP A 167 2.72 6.31 14.93
CA ASP A 167 1.64 6.35 13.94
C ASP A 167 2.02 5.57 12.67
N PHE A 168 3.30 5.58 12.30
CA PHE A 168 3.81 4.75 11.22
C PHE A 168 3.97 3.28 11.63
N LEU A 169 4.48 3.00 12.84
CA LEU A 169 4.75 1.62 13.28
C LEU A 169 3.49 0.85 13.65
N GLY A 170 2.52 1.48 14.32
CA GLY A 170 1.44 0.80 15.02
C GLY A 170 1.91 0.15 16.33
N LYS A 171 1.09 -0.74 16.91
CA LYS A 171 1.49 -1.53 18.10
C LYS A 171 2.80 -2.27 17.82
N VAL A 172 3.77 -2.12 18.72
CA VAL A 172 5.07 -2.81 18.70
C VAL A 172 5.13 -3.76 19.91
N GLY A 173 5.73 -4.93 19.72
CA GLY A 173 5.81 -5.98 20.75
C GLY A 173 4.67 -7.00 20.66
N LEU A 174 4.85 -8.11 21.39
CA LEU A 174 3.84 -9.16 21.59
C LEU A 174 2.66 -8.59 22.41
#